data_AF-A0A965PPB8-F1
#
_entry.id   AF-A0A965PPB8-F1
#
_cell.length_a   1.000
_cell.length_b   1.000
_cell.length_c   1.000
_cell.angle_alpha   90.00
_cell.angle_beta   90.00
_cell.angle_gamma   90.00
#
_symmetry.space_group_name_H-M   'P 1'
#
loop_
_entity.id
_entity.type
_entity.pdbx_description
1 polymer ?
#
loop_
_entity_poly.entity_id
_entity_poly.type
_entity_poly.pdbx_seq_one_letter_code
_entity_poly.pdbx_strand_id
1 'polypeptide(L)'
;ERQAKLRRMGQMLRDGASFQSVAAAIGWSVRTVRTYASEARTLGAEIPRQKSGTPQRDDDDFCLAVLGLHRSGKTYVQISAEVDRTKDQVAHLLFRARQIERNRQGQAIAAE
;
A
#
# COMPACT_ATOMS: atom_id res chain seq x y z
N GLU A 1 15.74 -7.41 -24.67
CA GLU A 1 14.50 -6.66 -24.34
C GLU A 1 14.31 -6.30 -22.86
N ARG A 2 14.47 -7.24 -21.92
CA ARG A 2 14.26 -6.99 -20.47
C ARG A 2 15.09 -5.83 -19.89
N GLN A 3 16.36 -5.71 -20.24
CA GLN A 3 17.22 -4.59 -19.80
C GLN A 3 16.77 -3.23 -20.35
N ALA A 4 16.29 -3.16 -21.59
CA ALA A 4 15.79 -1.92 -22.18
C ALA A 4 14.49 -1.46 -21.47
N LYS A 5 13.62 -2.42 -21.11
CA LYS A 5 12.42 -2.18 -20.30
C LYS A 5 12.77 -1.67 -18.90
N LEU A 6 13.79 -2.25 -18.25
CA LEU A 6 14.26 -1.79 -16.93
C LEU A 6 14.88 -0.39 -16.97
N ARG A 7 15.65 -0.05 -18.00
CA ARG A 7 16.18 1.31 -18.18
C ARG A 7 15.07 2.33 -18.36
N ARG A 8 14.08 2.02 -19.22
CA ARG A 8 12.91 2.88 -19.44
C ARG A 8 12.07 3.03 -18.17
N MET A 9 11.89 1.94 -17.42
CA MET A 9 11.24 1.93 -16.10
C MET A 9 11.96 2.86 -15.11
N GLY A 10 13.28 2.73 -14.97
CA GLY A 10 14.09 3.56 -14.08
C GLY A 10 14.05 5.04 -14.46
N GLN A 11 14.07 5.35 -15.76
CA GLN A 11 13.93 6.72 -16.27
C GLN A 11 12.57 7.32 -15.89
N MET A 12 11.47 6.60 -16.13
CA MET A 12 10.11 7.08 -15.81
C MET A 12 9.90 7.25 -14.31
N LEU A 13 10.43 6.32 -13.49
CA LEU A 13 10.38 6.45 -12.03
C LEU A 13 11.21 7.63 -11.52
N ARG A 14 12.36 7.93 -12.16
CA ARG A 14 13.16 9.12 -11.86
C ARG A 14 12.42 10.41 -12.21
N ASP A 15 11.66 10.40 -13.30
CA ASP A 15 10.80 11.51 -13.75
C ASP A 15 9.55 11.72 -12.87
N GLY A 16 9.34 10.85 -11.86
CA GLY A 16 8.21 10.93 -10.93
C GLY A 16 6.95 10.22 -11.41
N ALA A 17 7.01 9.44 -12.50
CA ALA A 17 5.87 8.69 -12.99
C ALA A 17 5.44 7.60 -11.99
N SER A 18 4.12 7.44 -11.83
CA SER A 18 3.55 6.43 -10.93
C SER A 18 3.74 5.00 -11.46
N PHE A 19 3.81 4.02 -10.56
CA PHE A 19 3.96 2.60 -10.92
C PHE A 19 2.89 2.09 -11.92
N GLN A 20 1.68 2.63 -11.88
CA GLN A 20 0.62 2.32 -12.85
C GLN A 20 0.96 2.83 -14.26
N SER A 21 1.39 4.09 -14.39
CA SER A 21 1.78 4.68 -15.68
C SER A 21 2.98 3.95 -16.27
N VAL A 22 3.92 3.57 -15.41
CA VAL A 22 5.10 2.77 -15.77
C VAL A 22 4.71 1.36 -16.22
N ALA A 23 3.80 0.69 -15.49
CA ALA A 23 3.24 -0.60 -15.86
C ALA A 23 2.58 -0.57 -17.24
N ALA A 24 1.73 0.43 -17.49
CA ALA A 24 1.04 0.63 -18.77
C ALA A 24 2.03 0.88 -19.93
N ALA A 25 3.06 1.70 -19.71
CA ALA A 25 4.04 2.03 -20.75
C ALA A 25 4.98 0.87 -21.13
N ILE A 26 5.21 -0.08 -20.22
CA ILE A 26 6.14 -1.20 -20.42
C ILE A 26 5.39 -2.51 -20.76
N GLY A 27 4.07 -2.52 -20.56
CA GLY A 27 3.21 -3.69 -20.71
C GLY A 27 3.42 -4.72 -19.59
N TRP A 28 3.74 -4.27 -18.37
CA TRP A 28 3.96 -5.11 -17.20
C TRP A 28 2.88 -4.89 -16.17
N SER A 29 2.57 -5.90 -15.37
CA SER A 29 1.68 -5.74 -14.22
C SER A 29 2.32 -4.84 -13.15
N VAL A 30 1.52 -4.06 -12.44
CA VAL A 30 1.98 -3.18 -11.34
C VAL A 30 2.77 -3.95 -10.28
N ARG A 31 2.37 -5.20 -9.99
CA ARG A 31 3.11 -6.10 -9.09
C ARG A 31 4.52 -6.38 -9.60
N THR A 32 4.66 -6.67 -10.89
CA THR A 32 5.94 -6.91 -11.57
C THR A 32 6.82 -5.66 -11.53
N VAL A 33 6.26 -4.48 -11.82
CA VAL A 33 6.96 -3.20 -11.71
C VAL A 33 7.44 -2.95 -10.27
N ARG A 34 6.62 -3.24 -9.27
CA ARG A 34 6.98 -3.07 -7.85
C ARG A 34 8.09 -4.02 -7.41
N THR A 35 8.08 -5.26 -7.88
CA THR A 35 9.17 -6.22 -7.63
C THR A 35 10.48 -5.74 -8.26
N TYR A 36 10.43 -5.32 -9.53
CA TYR A 36 11.62 -4.88 -10.27
C TYR A 36 12.07 -3.46 -9.95
N ALA A 37 11.26 -2.63 -9.31
CA ALA A 37 11.66 -1.29 -8.88
C ALA A 37 12.84 -1.34 -7.90
N SER A 38 12.90 -2.38 -7.05
CA SER A 38 14.04 -2.63 -6.16
C SER A 38 15.28 -3.09 -6.92
N GLU A 39 15.15 -3.91 -7.96
CA GLU A 39 16.27 -4.33 -8.83
C GLU A 39 16.76 -3.20 -9.75
N ALA A 40 15.89 -2.28 -10.16
CA ALA A 40 16.25 -1.11 -10.96
C ALA A 40 17.09 -0.10 -10.17
N ARG A 41 16.95 -0.04 -8.84
CA ARG A 41 17.84 0.74 -7.97
C ARG A 41 19.29 0.26 -8.06
N THR A 42 19.50 -1.05 -8.13
CA THR A 42 20.83 -1.67 -8.21
C THR A 42 21.53 -1.38 -9.55
N LEU A 43 20.79 -0.96 -10.57
CA LEU A 43 21.29 -0.67 -11.92
C LEU A 43 21.59 0.83 -12.16
N GLY A 44 21.72 1.64 -11.10
CA GLY A 44 22.11 3.05 -11.21
C GLY A 44 20.97 4.04 -11.45
N ALA A 45 19.71 3.58 -11.34
CA ALA A 45 18.61 4.49 -11.15
C ALA A 45 18.64 4.93 -9.67
N GLU A 46 19.21 6.11 -9.42
CA GLU A 46 18.88 6.90 -8.23
C GLU A 46 17.39 7.24 -8.31
N ILE A 47 16.56 6.23 -8.04
CA ILE A 47 15.13 6.38 -7.84
C ILE A 47 15.08 7.09 -6.51
N PRO A 48 14.57 8.34 -6.45
CA PRO A 48 14.39 8.99 -5.18
C PRO A 48 13.75 7.96 -4.28
N ARG A 49 14.25 7.85 -3.05
CA ARG A 49 13.42 7.26 -2.02
C ARG A 49 12.15 8.12 -2.09
N GLN A 50 11.13 7.66 -2.84
CA GLN A 50 9.82 7.53 -2.27
C GLN A 50 10.19 6.88 -0.94
N LYS A 51 10.32 7.74 0.07
CA LYS A 51 10.05 7.36 1.42
C LYS A 51 8.87 6.41 1.22
N SER A 52 8.89 5.28 1.89
CA SER A 52 7.63 4.84 2.46
C SER A 52 7.14 5.99 3.37
N GLY A 53 6.82 7.15 2.79
CA GLY A 53 5.95 8.17 3.30
C GLY A 53 4.60 7.56 3.05
N THR A 54 4.32 6.55 3.86
CA THR A 54 3.03 6.30 4.45
C THR A 54 1.87 6.97 3.69
N PRO A 55 1.23 6.27 2.74
CA PRO A 55 -0.22 6.19 2.83
C PRO A 55 -0.61 5.38 4.08
N GLN A 56 0.31 4.56 4.62
CA GLN A 56 0.10 3.69 5.78
C GLN A 56 -0.57 4.38 6.96
N ARG A 57 -0.25 5.64 7.28
CA ARG A 57 -0.83 6.33 8.43
C ARG A 57 -2.29 6.72 8.19
N ASP A 58 -2.62 7.11 6.96
CA ASP A 58 -3.99 7.40 6.51
C ASP A 58 -4.81 6.10 6.39
N ASP A 59 -4.18 5.05 5.87
CA ASP A 59 -4.77 3.71 5.69
C ASP A 59 -4.97 2.97 7.03
N ASP A 60 -4.05 3.14 8.00
CA ASP A 60 -4.14 2.56 9.34
C ASP A 60 -5.17 3.30 10.19
N ASP A 61 -5.24 4.64 10.12
CA ASP A 61 -6.28 5.43 10.79
C ASP A 61 -7.67 5.09 10.24
N PHE A 62 -7.77 4.97 8.91
CA PHE A 62 -8.97 4.51 8.25
C PHE A 62 -9.36 3.08 8.65
N CYS A 63 -8.40 2.15 8.77
CA CYS A 63 -8.65 0.81 9.30
C CYS A 63 -9.21 0.86 10.74
N LEU A 64 -8.64 1.72 11.60
CA LEU A 64 -9.09 1.89 12.98
C LEU A 64 -10.47 2.56 13.06
N ALA A 65 -10.77 3.50 12.17
CA ALA A 65 -12.11 4.10 12.04
C ALA A 65 -13.15 3.05 11.65
N VAL A 66 -12.86 2.22 10.64
CA VAL A 66 -13.72 1.08 10.23
C VAL A 66 -13.92 0.09 11.40
N LEU A 67 -12.87 -0.18 12.19
CA LEU A 67 -12.98 -1.01 13.38
C LEU A 67 -13.86 -0.36 14.46
N GLY A 68 -13.79 0.95 14.63
CA GLY A 68 -14.68 1.72 15.52
C GLY A 68 -16.15 1.56 15.14
N LEU A 69 -16.46 1.66 13.84
CA LEU A 69 -17.81 1.43 13.30
C LEU A 69 -18.32 0.01 13.56
N HIS A 70 -17.45 -0.99 13.41
CA HIS A 70 -17.79 -2.38 13.73
C HIS A 70 -18.00 -2.57 15.24
N ARG A 71 -17.21 -1.91 16.10
CA ARG A 71 -17.38 -1.95 17.56
C ARG A 71 -18.66 -1.26 18.03
N SER A 72 -19.14 -0.25 17.31
CA SER A 72 -20.43 0.39 17.60
C SER A 72 -21.64 -0.46 17.16
N GLY A 73 -21.43 -1.69 16.69
CA GLY A 73 -22.49 -2.62 16.30
C GLY A 73 -22.97 -2.48 14.85
N LYS A 74 -22.31 -1.67 14.01
CA LYS A 74 -22.67 -1.59 12.59
C LYS A 74 -22.30 -2.89 11.87
N THR A 75 -23.21 -3.35 11.03
CA THR A 75 -22.99 -4.53 10.19
C THR A 75 -22.02 -4.22 9.04
N TYR A 76 -21.39 -5.26 8.48
CA TYR A 76 -20.52 -5.14 7.31
C TYR A 76 -21.18 -4.38 6.14
N VAL A 77 -22.50 -4.53 5.98
CA VAL A 77 -23.29 -3.85 4.95
C VAL A 77 -23.36 -2.34 5.20
N GLN A 78 -23.64 -1.94 6.45
CA GLN A 78 -23.73 -0.53 6.82
C GLN A 78 -22.36 0.15 6.72
N ILE A 79 -21.31 -0.54 7.15
CA ILE A 79 -19.94 -0.05 7.04
C ILE A 79 -19.55 0.11 5.57
N SER A 80 -19.85 -0.88 4.72
CA SER A 80 -19.55 -0.80 3.28
C SER A 80 -20.19 0.41 2.61
N ALA A 81 -21.42 0.74 3.00
CA ALA A 81 -22.12 1.92 2.49
C ALA A 81 -21.53 3.23 3.03
N GLU A 82 -21.11 3.26 4.30
CA GLU A 82 -20.57 4.46 4.94
C GLU A 82 -19.17 4.83 4.46
N VAL A 83 -18.35 3.83 4.14
CA VAL A 83 -16.96 4.05 3.72
C VAL A 83 -16.75 3.94 2.21
N ASP A 84 -17.84 3.78 1.43
CA ASP A 84 -17.82 3.59 -0.02
C ASP A 84 -16.83 2.48 -0.45
N ARG A 85 -16.93 1.32 0.20
CA ARG A 85 -16.07 0.16 -0.07
C ARG A 85 -16.89 -1.11 -0.17
N THR A 86 -16.38 -2.10 -0.89
CA THR A 86 -17.04 -3.41 -0.97
C THR A 86 -16.96 -4.17 0.36
N LYS A 87 -17.85 -5.13 0.58
CA LYS A 87 -17.85 -5.97 1.80
C LYS A 87 -16.51 -6.70 1.99
N ASP A 88 -15.90 -7.16 0.90
CA ASP A 88 -14.60 -7.85 0.92
C ASP A 88 -13.48 -6.90 1.37
N GLN A 89 -13.48 -5.67 0.86
CA GLN A 89 -12.56 -4.63 1.31
C GLN A 89 -12.78 -4.28 2.79
N VAL A 90 -14.02 -4.19 3.26
CA VAL A 90 -14.32 -3.96 4.69
C VAL A 90 -13.78 -5.09 5.56
N ALA A 91 -13.93 -6.35 5.15
CA ALA A 91 -13.35 -7.49 5.88
C ALA A 91 -11.82 -7.41 5.94
N HIS A 92 -11.17 -7.05 4.82
CA HIS A 92 -9.73 -6.84 4.77
C HIS A 92 -9.28 -5.70 5.71
N LEU A 93 -10.00 -4.58 5.71
CA LEU A 93 -9.72 -3.41 6.56
C LEU A 93 -9.84 -3.77 8.05
N LEU A 94 -10.88 -4.51 8.44
CA LEU A 94 -11.06 -4.98 9.82
C LEU A 94 -9.96 -5.96 10.24
N PHE A 95 -9.54 -6.86 9.34
CA PHE A 95 -8.41 -7.75 9.60
C PHE A 95 -7.13 -6.96 9.84
N ARG A 96 -6.82 -5.97 8.98
CA ARG A 96 -5.66 -5.09 9.16
C ARG A 96 -5.74 -4.25 10.42
N ALA A 97 -6.91 -3.70 10.76
CA ALA A 97 -7.13 -2.93 11.99
C ALA A 97 -6.72 -3.71 13.25
N ARG A 98 -7.10 -5.00 13.32
CA ARG A 98 -6.73 -5.88 14.43
C ARG A 98 -5.23 -6.17 14.50
N GLN A 99 -4.57 -6.29 13.35
CA GLN A 99 -3.11 -6.44 13.30
C GLN A 99 -2.40 -5.18 13.80
N ILE A 100 -2.91 -4.00 13.45
CA ILE A 100 -2.38 -2.70 13.92
C ILE A 100 -2.53 -2.59 15.44
N GLU A 101 -3.71 -2.89 16.00
CA GLU A 101 -3.91 -2.89 17.46
C GLU A 101 -2.96 -3.85 18.18
N ARG A 102 -2.82 -5.09 17.66
CA ARG A 102 -1.89 -6.08 18.24
C ARG A 102 -0.44 -5.62 18.20
N ASN A 103 -0.01 -5.03 17.08
CA ASN A 103 1.36 -4.53 16.95
C ASN A 103 1.62 -3.34 17.89
N ARG A 104 0.63 -2.45 18.09
CA ARG A 104 0.73 -1.35 19.05
C ARG A 104 0.80 -1.85 20.50
N GLN A 105 -0.01 -2.86 20.84
CA GLN A 105 0.03 -3.48 22.17
C GLN A 105 1.34 -4.24 22.42
N GLY A 106 1.82 -5.00 21.42
CA GLY A 106 3.11 -5.71 21.52
C GLY A 106 4.31 -4.78 21.65
N GLN A 107 4.29 -3.60 21.01
CA GLN A 107 5.33 -2.58 21.19
C GLN A 107 5.26 -1.88 22.54
N ALA A 108 4.07 -1.70 23.12
CA ALA A 108 3.92 -1.14 24.46
C ALA A 108 4.49 -2.08 25.53
N ILE A 109 4.29 -3.40 25.40
CA ILE A 109 4.78 -4.41 26.35
C ILE A 109 6.30 -4.60 26.24
N ALA A 110 6.90 -4.41 25.05
CA ALA A 110 8.34 -4.54 24.85
C ALA A 110 9.15 -3.30 25.26
N ALA A 111 8.49 -2.24 25.71
CA ALA A 111 9.10 -0.98 26.15
C ALA A 111 9.07 -0.79 27.68
N GLU A 112 8.56 -1.78 28.43
CA GLU A 112 8.60 -1.84 29.90
C GLU A 112 9.76 -2.71 30.41
#